data_AF-A0AAD8D818-F1
#
_entry.id   AF-A0AAD8D818-F1
#
_cell.length_a   1.000
_cell.length_b   1.000
_cell.length_c   1.000
_cell.angle_alpha   90.00
_cell.angle_beta   90.00
_cell.angle_gamma   90.00
#
_symmetry.space_group_name_H-M   'P 1'
#
loop_
_entity.id
_entity.type
_entity.pdbx_description
1 polymer ?
#
loop_
_entity_poly.entity_id
_entity_poly.type
_entity_poly.pdbx_seq_one_letter_code
_entity_poly.pdbx_strand_id
1 'polypeptide(L)'
;MEYILNLNKSSQTPWRRVLRCSETAIDTKCLLYLQQREFAATTPSNCSVTVIGSDDVTTCHLVVLRHRCRSGATCLAHCEGLSTWCEVPLIVKTVRLLMKSTEEGRCVCTCFVL
;
A
#
# COMPACT_ATOMS: atom_id res chain seq x y z
N MET A 1 16.32 4.01 -0.55
CA MET A 1 15.38 5.02 -0.02
C MET A 1 14.14 4.28 0.46
N GLU A 2 13.86 4.32 1.76
CA GLU A 2 12.72 3.58 2.34
C GLU A 2 11.41 4.35 2.18
N TYR A 3 10.35 3.65 1.74
CA TYR A 3 9.00 4.15 1.60
C TYR A 3 8.11 3.48 2.61
N ILE A 4 7.47 4.27 3.46
CA ILE A 4 6.68 3.73 4.57
C ILE A 4 5.29 4.37 4.62
N LEU A 5 4.26 3.52 4.55
CA LEU A 5 2.85 3.87 4.60
C LEU A 5 2.25 3.47 5.94
N ASN A 6 1.82 4.48 6.71
CA ASN A 6 1.10 4.28 7.96
C ASN A 6 -0.41 4.14 7.69
N LEU A 7 -0.96 2.97 8.00
CA LEU A 7 -2.36 2.62 7.73
C LEU A 7 -3.33 3.22 8.75
N ASN A 8 -2.85 3.56 9.95
CA ASN A 8 -3.64 4.15 11.03
C ASN A 8 -3.93 5.64 10.82
N LYS A 9 -3.27 6.32 9.87
CA LYS A 9 -3.57 7.72 9.57
C LYS A 9 -4.84 7.83 8.72
N SER A 10 -5.85 8.46 9.33
CA SER A 10 -7.17 8.74 8.75
C SER A 10 -7.06 9.58 7.47
N SER A 11 -8.01 9.36 6.57
CA SER A 11 -8.16 9.85 5.19
C SER A 11 -8.29 11.38 5.01
N GLN A 12 -7.92 12.19 5.99
CA GLN A 12 -8.02 13.66 5.96
C GLN A 12 -6.74 14.38 5.49
N THR A 13 -5.57 13.75 5.54
CA THR A 13 -4.37 14.36 4.95
C THR A 13 -4.22 13.94 3.49
N PRO A 14 -4.00 14.88 2.53
CA PRO A 14 -3.66 14.50 1.17
C PRO A 14 -2.43 13.58 1.19
N TRP A 15 -2.47 12.49 0.42
CA TRP A 15 -1.39 11.48 0.26
C TRP A 15 -0.04 12.04 -0.22
N ARG A 16 0.07 13.36 -0.32
CA ARG A 16 1.26 14.15 -0.65
C ARG A 16 2.41 14.01 0.35
N ARG A 17 2.23 13.30 1.47
CA ARG A 17 3.30 13.03 2.41
C ARG A 17 3.62 11.55 2.43
N VAL A 18 4.25 11.09 1.35
CA VAL A 18 5.26 10.03 1.45
C VAL A 18 6.21 10.52 2.53
N LEU A 19 6.19 9.87 3.69
CA LEU A 19 7.17 10.19 4.71
C LEU A 19 8.49 9.67 4.16
N ARG A 20 9.31 10.58 3.61
CA ARG A 20 10.76 10.40 3.65
C ARG A 20 11.10 10.33 5.13
N CYS A 21 11.05 9.13 5.71
CA CYS A 21 11.37 8.94 7.11
C CYS A 21 12.88 9.06 7.22
N SER A 22 13.35 10.26 7.59
CA SER A 22 14.56 10.36 8.39
C SER A 22 14.19 9.79 9.76
N GLU A 23 14.56 8.52 9.99
CA GLU A 23 14.68 7.87 11.30
C GLU A 23 13.52 8.06 12.30
N THR A 24 12.26 8.02 11.86
CA THR A 24 11.18 7.82 12.85
C THR A 24 11.19 6.35 13.27
N ALA A 25 11.46 6.08 14.54
CA ALA A 25 11.38 4.76 15.15
C ALA A 25 9.97 4.18 14.94
N ILE A 26 9.84 3.37 13.88
CA ILE A 26 8.61 2.63 13.62
C ILE A 26 8.61 1.43 14.55
N ASP A 27 7.50 1.23 15.26
CA ASP A 27 7.31 0.00 16.03
C ASP A 27 7.30 -1.20 15.07
N THR A 28 8.39 -1.95 15.06
CA THR A 28 8.63 -3.07 14.14
C THR A 28 7.64 -4.22 14.35
N LYS A 29 6.91 -4.23 15.47
CA LYS A 29 5.93 -5.27 15.80
C LYS A 29 4.76 -5.37 14.82
N CYS A 30 4.46 -4.29 14.08
CA CYS A 30 3.35 -4.24 13.13
C CYS A 30 3.77 -3.68 11.76
N LEU A 31 5.06 -3.76 11.44
CA LEU A 31 5.63 -3.38 10.16
C LEU A 31 5.62 -4.57 9.20
N LEU A 32 4.97 -4.41 8.06
CA LEU A 32 5.07 -5.34 6.93
C LEU A 32 5.97 -4.73 5.88
N TYR A 33 7.16 -5.29 5.72
CA TYR A 33 8.12 -4.85 4.73
C TYR A 33 7.98 -5.70 3.46
N LEU A 34 7.94 -5.05 2.30
CA LEU A 34 7.82 -5.69 1.00
C LEU A 34 9.12 -5.57 0.23
N GLN A 35 9.57 -6.71 -0.29
CA GLN A 35 10.68 -6.78 -1.22
C GLN A 35 10.23 -6.42 -2.64
N GLN A 36 11.21 -6.29 -3.53
CA GLN A 36 10.97 -6.10 -4.96
C GLN A 36 10.11 -7.25 -5.51
N ARG A 37 9.15 -6.93 -6.38
CA ARG A 37 8.20 -7.88 -6.99
C ARG A 37 7.20 -8.51 -6.00
N GLU A 38 7.09 -7.96 -4.79
CA GLU A 38 6.07 -8.37 -3.82
C GLU A 38 4.92 -7.36 -3.73
N PHE A 39 3.75 -7.86 -3.34
CA PHE A 39 2.63 -7.02 -2.97
C PHE A 39 1.96 -7.56 -1.70
N ALA A 40 1.41 -6.67 -0.91
CA ALA A 40 0.57 -7.04 0.22
C ALA A 40 -0.63 -6.13 0.32
N ALA A 41 -1.75 -6.74 0.71
CA ALA A 41 -3.00 -6.05 0.93
C ALA A 41 -3.52 -6.37 2.32
N THR A 42 -4.01 -5.36 3.02
CA THR A 42 -4.57 -5.49 4.36
C THR A 42 -5.75 -4.55 4.53
N THR A 43 -6.51 -4.77 5.59
CA THR A 43 -7.61 -3.89 6.00
C THR A 43 -7.26 -3.26 7.35
N PRO A 44 -7.81 -2.06 7.68
CA PRO A 44 -7.59 -1.43 8.98
C PRO A 44 -8.17 -2.23 10.14
N SER A 45 -9.04 -3.21 9.84
CA SER A 45 -9.55 -4.18 10.83
C SER A 45 -8.49 -5.21 11.27
N ASN A 46 -7.39 -5.35 10.52
CA ASN A 46 -6.30 -6.25 10.87
C ASN A 46 -5.37 -5.55 11.86
N CYS A 47 -5.43 -5.92 13.14
CA CYS A 47 -4.58 -5.35 14.18
C CYS A 47 -3.10 -5.73 14.05
N SER A 48 -2.77 -6.73 13.21
CA SER A 48 -1.40 -7.25 13.07
C SER A 48 -0.48 -6.39 12.20
N VAL A 49 -1.04 -5.58 11.28
CA VAL A 49 -0.25 -4.76 10.34
C VAL A 49 -0.76 -3.33 10.38
N THR A 50 0.06 -2.41 10.89
CA THR A 50 -0.28 -0.99 11.01
C THR A 50 0.56 -0.12 10.07
N VAL A 51 1.68 -0.67 9.59
CA VAL A 51 2.61 0.01 8.69
C VAL A 51 3.03 -0.96 7.59
N ILE A 52 3.02 -0.51 6.34
CA ILE A 52 3.58 -1.26 5.21
C ILE A 52 4.69 -0.42 4.58
N GLY A 53 5.85 -1.00 4.30
CA GLY A 53 6.94 -0.29 3.64
C GLY A 53 7.69 -1.12 2.61
N SER A 54 8.57 -0.47 1.86
CA SER A 54 9.48 -1.09 0.88
C SER A 54 10.69 -0.16 0.67
N ASP A 55 11.85 -0.69 0.29
CA ASP A 55 13.08 0.07 -0.02
C ASP A 55 13.61 -0.29 -1.41
N ASP A 56 14.72 0.34 -1.81
CA ASP A 56 15.50 0.07 -3.03
C ASP A 56 14.74 0.25 -4.34
N VAL A 57 13.82 1.20 -4.37
CA VAL A 57 13.14 1.58 -5.61
C VAL A 57 14.05 2.54 -6.42
N THR A 58 14.94 1.98 -7.24
CA THR A 58 15.85 2.77 -8.11
C THR A 58 15.37 2.85 -9.56
N THR A 59 14.62 1.84 -10.03
CA THR A 59 14.04 1.77 -11.39
C THR A 59 12.61 1.21 -11.39
N CYS A 60 12.09 0.90 -10.21
CA CYS A 60 10.80 0.23 -10.02
C CYS A 60 9.69 1.24 -9.65
N HIS A 61 8.45 0.78 -9.63
CA HIS A 61 7.27 1.60 -9.40
C HIS A 61 6.55 1.10 -8.15
N LEU A 62 6.36 1.97 -7.15
CA LEU A 62 5.53 1.65 -6.00
C LEU A 62 4.08 2.03 -6.28
N VAL A 63 3.20 1.03 -6.29
CA VAL A 63 1.76 1.21 -6.52
C VAL A 63 1.01 1.05 -5.22
N VAL A 64 0.30 2.09 -4.81
CA VAL A 64 -0.58 2.08 -3.64
C VAL A 64 -2.02 2.10 -4.11
N LEU A 65 -2.77 1.03 -3.83
CA LEU A 65 -4.19 0.93 -4.12
C LEU A 65 -4.98 0.95 -2.81
N ARG A 66 -5.73 2.03 -2.56
CA ARG A 66 -6.56 2.15 -1.36
C ARG A 66 -8.04 2.28 -1.72
N HIS A 67 -8.85 1.48 -1.05
CA HIS A 67 -10.30 1.64 -1.05
C HIS A 67 -10.71 2.70 -0.01
N ARG A 68 -11.37 3.78 -0.45
CA ARG A 68 -11.73 4.92 0.43
C ARG A 68 -13.05 4.78 1.21
N CYS A 69 -13.70 3.62 1.18
CA CYS A 69 -14.92 3.38 1.96
C CYS A 69 -14.63 2.72 3.33
N ARG A 70 -15.67 2.39 4.10
CA ARG A 70 -15.66 1.80 5.46
C ARG A 70 -14.77 0.56 5.61
N SER A 71 -14.53 -0.18 4.52
CA SER A 71 -13.61 -1.32 4.48
C SER A 71 -12.14 -0.91 4.64
N GLY A 72 -11.73 0.25 4.12
CA GLY A 72 -10.37 0.80 4.25
C GLY A 72 -9.24 -0.06 3.67
N ALA A 73 -9.58 -1.10 2.89
CA ALA A 73 -8.61 -2.01 2.28
C ALA A 73 -7.50 -1.23 1.56
N THR A 74 -6.24 -1.55 1.87
CA THR A 74 -5.06 -0.89 1.32
C THR A 74 -4.09 -1.95 0.83
N CYS A 75 -3.59 -1.77 -0.38
CA CYS A 75 -2.54 -2.60 -0.96
C CYS A 75 -1.35 -1.75 -1.34
N LEU A 76 -0.15 -2.27 -1.06
CA LEU A 76 1.13 -1.77 -1.56
C LEU A 76 1.73 -2.85 -2.46
N ALA A 77 2.21 -2.45 -3.63
CA ALA A 77 2.90 -3.33 -4.55
C ALA A 77 4.18 -2.67 -5.07
N HIS A 78 5.24 -3.46 -5.15
CA HIS A 78 6.51 -3.06 -5.73
C HIS A 78 6.62 -3.68 -7.14
N CYS A 79 6.27 -2.91 -8.17
CA CYS A 79 6.22 -3.37 -9.55
C CYS A 79 7.51 -3.00 -10.31
N GLU A 80 8.11 -3.96 -11.01
CA GLU A 80 9.37 -3.74 -11.75
C GLU A 80 9.16 -3.09 -13.14
N GLY A 81 7.94 -2.67 -13.48
CA GLY A 81 7.62 -2.05 -14.77
C GLY A 81 7.56 -3.01 -15.97
N LEU A 82 8.15 -4.21 -15.86
CA LEU A 82 8.20 -5.22 -16.93
C LEU A 82 6.91 -6.04 -17.08
N SER A 83 6.13 -6.22 -16.02
CA SER A 83 4.94 -7.09 -15.99
C SER A 83 3.70 -6.46 -15.38
N THR A 84 3.57 -5.14 -15.47
CA THR A 84 2.44 -4.38 -14.91
C THR A 84 1.08 -4.90 -15.40
N TRP A 85 1.00 -5.41 -16.63
CA TRP A 85 -0.19 -6.02 -17.20
C TRP A 85 -0.68 -7.27 -16.45
N CYS A 86 0.22 -8.02 -15.82
CA CYS A 86 -0.10 -9.21 -15.02
C CYS A 86 -0.25 -8.89 -13.53
N GLU A 87 0.56 -7.95 -13.02
CA GLU A 87 0.60 -7.60 -11.59
C GLU A 87 -0.62 -6.76 -11.17
N VAL A 88 -1.02 -5.78 -12.00
CA VAL A 88 -2.15 -4.89 -11.68
C VAL A 88 -3.48 -5.67 -11.51
N PRO A 89 -3.85 -6.62 -12.38
CA PRO A 89 -5.03 -7.45 -12.16
C PRO A 89 -4.99 -8.24 -10.86
N LEU A 90 -3.83 -8.74 -10.44
CA LEU A 90 -3.67 -9.48 -9.18
C LEU A 90 -3.85 -8.57 -7.98
N ILE A 91 -3.28 -7.37 -8.02
CA ILE A 91 -3.45 -6.34 -6.99
C ILE A 91 -4.93 -5.97 -6.86
N VAL A 92 -5.59 -5.64 -7.97
CA VAL A 92 -7.01 -5.27 -7.98
C VAL A 92 -7.88 -6.41 -7.49
N LYS A 93 -7.62 -7.65 -7.92
CA LYS A 93 -8.34 -8.85 -7.46
C LYS A 93 -8.20 -9.03 -5.95
N THR A 94 -7.01 -8.86 -5.41
CA THR A 94 -6.74 -9.02 -3.97
C THR A 94 -7.48 -7.95 -3.16
N VAL A 95 -7.42 -6.68 -3.57
CA VAL A 95 -8.17 -5.63 -2.87
C VAL A 95 -9.67 -5.89 -2.96
N ARG A 96 -10.20 -6.35 -4.11
CA ARG A 96 -11.62 -6.72 -4.25
C ARG A 96 -12.03 -7.85 -3.30
N LEU A 97 -11.19 -8.86 -3.11
CA LEU A 97 -11.45 -9.93 -2.14
C LEU A 97 -11.52 -9.42 -0.70
N LEU A 98 -10.70 -8.43 -0.36
CA LEU A 98 -10.71 -7.76 0.95
C LEU A 98 -11.91 -6.82 1.13
N MET A 99 -12.54 -6.37 0.05
CA MET A 99 -13.72 -5.50 0.06
C MET A 99 -15.05 -6.25 0.25
N LYS A 100 -15.03 -7.53 0.67
CA LYS A 100 -16.07 -8.61 0.73
C LYS A 100 -17.57 -8.24 0.92
N SER A 101 -17.96 -7.01 1.21
CA SER A 101 -19.35 -6.55 1.39
C SER A 101 -19.60 -5.08 1.04
N THR A 102 -18.64 -4.34 0.46
CA THR A 102 -18.77 -2.89 0.22
C THR A 102 -18.73 -2.59 -1.27
N GLU A 103 -19.89 -2.67 -1.93
CA GLU A 103 -20.05 -2.34 -3.35
C GLU A 103 -19.96 -0.82 -3.61
N GLU A 104 -20.14 0.00 -2.57
CA GLU A 104 -20.06 1.45 -2.67
C GLU A 104 -18.70 1.97 -2.21
N GLY A 105 -17.84 2.34 -3.16
CA GLY A 105 -16.62 3.05 -2.83
C GLY A 105 -15.73 3.31 -4.04
N ARG A 106 -14.92 4.38 -3.95
CA ARG A 106 -13.90 4.67 -4.96
C ARG A 106 -12.57 4.07 -4.51
N CYS A 107 -11.98 3.27 -5.38
CA CYS A 107 -10.56 2.91 -5.26
C CYS A 107 -9.72 4.09 -5.75
N VAL A 108 -8.76 4.53 -4.94
CA VAL A 108 -7.75 5.51 -5.33
C VAL A 108 -6.45 4.76 -5.53
N CYS A 109 -5.94 4.78 -6.75
CA CYS A 109 -4.61 4.28 -7.07
C CYS A 109 -3.64 5.47 -7.08
N THR A 110 -2.55 5.35 -6.35
CA THR A 110 -1.44 6.32 -6.40
C THR A 110 -0.19 5.55 -6.80
N CYS A 111 0.40 5.92 -7.94
CA CYS A 111 1.66 5.37 -8.40
C CYS A 111 2.78 6.35 -8.03
N PHE A 112 3.82 5.85 -7.40
CA PHE A 112 5.06 6.56 -7.14
C PHE A 112 6.13 5.95 -8.03
N VAL A 113 6.52 6.70 -9.05
CA VAL A 113 7.77 6.47 -9.78
C VAL A 113 8.85 7.21 -9.00
N LEU A 114 9.92 6.51 -8.62
CA LEU A 114 10.91 7.00 -7.67
C LEU A 114 12.26 7.22 -8.34
#